data_AF-A0A067QGT8-F1
#
_entry.id   AF-A0A067QGT8-F1
#
_cell.length_a   1.000
_cell.length_b   1.000
_cell.length_c   1.000
_cell.angle_alpha   90.00
_cell.angle_beta   90.00
_cell.angle_gamma   90.00
#
_symmetry.space_group_name_H-M   'P 1'
#
loop_
_entity.id
_entity.type
_entity.pdbx_description
1 polymer ?
#
loop_
_entity_poly.entity_id
_entity_poly.type
_entity_poly.pdbx_seq_one_letter_code
_entity_poly.pdbx_strand_id
1 'polypeptide(L)'
;MTCFLEALHKFKECNRGALPERTVIYRDGVGEGQLRDVEVKPLKERLNMMYGDQPYRIAFIVVTKRINTRLFLGSGNPPPGIVADDDITIF
;
A
#
# COMPACT_ATOMS: atom_id res chain seq x y z
N MET A 1 -6.42 -8.83 -7.72
CA MET A 1 -7.55 -7.97 -7.30
C MET A 1 -8.64 -8.71 -6.52
N THR A 2 -9.04 -9.92 -6.92
CA THR A 2 -10.07 -10.73 -6.24
C THR A 2 -9.75 -11.00 -4.76
N CYS A 3 -8.50 -11.35 -4.45
CA CYS A 3 -8.06 -11.65 -3.08
C CYS A 3 -8.28 -10.50 -2.08
N PHE A 4 -8.18 -9.24 -2.53
CA PHE A 4 -8.40 -8.10 -1.64
C PHE A 4 -9.87 -7.91 -1.28
N LEU A 5 -10.78 -8.13 -2.24
CA LEU A 5 -12.22 -8.05 -1.99
C LEU A 5 -12.69 -9.18 -1.08
N GLU A 6 -12.16 -10.38 -1.28
CA GLU A 6 -12.40 -11.53 -0.38
C GLU A 6 -11.92 -11.22 1.05
N ALA A 7 -10.75 -10.59 1.20
CA ALA A 7 -10.26 -10.15 2.51
C ALA A 7 -11.21 -9.13 3.17
N LEU A 8 -11.79 -8.19 2.42
CA LEU A 8 -12.77 -7.25 2.93
C LEU A 8 -14.09 -7.92 3.32
N HIS A 9 -14.57 -8.87 2.52
CA HIS A 9 -15.73 -9.69 2.90
C HIS A 9 -15.46 -10.43 4.19
N LYS A 10 -14.29 -11.05 4.32
CA LYS A 10 -13.92 -11.78 5.54
C LYS A 10 -13.79 -10.85 6.75
N PHE A 11 -13.21 -9.67 6.56
CA PHE A 11 -13.18 -8.64 7.60
C PHE A 11 -14.59 -8.28 8.04
N LYS A 12 -15.51 -8.04 7.10
CA LYS A 12 -16.92 -7.71 7.39
C LYS A 12 -17.61 -8.77 8.22
N GLU A 13 -17.41 -10.05 7.89
CA GLU A 13 -17.93 -11.19 8.67
C GLU A 13 -17.40 -11.17 10.11
N CYS A 14 -16.10 -10.96 10.27
CA CYS A 14 -15.45 -10.98 11.59
C CYS A 14 -15.73 -9.71 12.43
N ASN A 15 -16.14 -8.61 11.80
CA ASN A 15 -16.32 -7.31 12.43
C ASN A 15 -17.80 -6.86 12.44
N ARG A 16 -18.72 -7.79 12.67
CA ARG A 16 -20.17 -7.50 12.87
C ARG A 16 -20.79 -6.70 11.73
N GLY A 17 -20.38 -6.97 10.50
CA GLY A 17 -20.89 -6.26 9.32
C GLY A 17 -20.18 -4.94 9.01
N ALA A 18 -19.19 -4.52 9.80
CA ALA A 18 -18.42 -3.30 9.54
C ALA A 18 -17.30 -3.54 8.53
N LEU A 19 -17.14 -2.60 7.60
CA LEU A 19 -15.98 -2.52 6.71
C LEU A 19 -14.90 -1.64 7.35
N PRO A 20 -13.61 -1.84 7.01
CA PRO A 20 -12.54 -1.01 7.55
C PRO A 20 -12.60 0.41 6.95
N GLU A 21 -12.55 1.43 7.81
CA GLU A 21 -12.50 2.84 7.39
C GLU A 21 -11.15 3.22 6.77
N ARG A 22 -10.08 2.52 7.19
CA ARG A 22 -8.69 2.78 6.77
C ARG A 22 -7.98 1.47 6.46
N THR A 23 -7.38 1.41 5.29
CA THR A 23 -6.61 0.24 4.84
C THR A 23 -5.25 0.68 4.32
N VAL A 24 -4.20 -0.03 4.74
CA VAL A 24 -2.83 0.17 4.23
C VAL A 24 -2.45 -1.08 3.45
N ILE A 25 -2.02 -0.90 2.20
CA ILE A 25 -1.63 -1.99 1.30
C ILE A 25 -0.13 -1.83 1.02
N TYR A 26 0.66 -2.82 1.43
CA TYR A 26 2.08 -2.92 1.06
C TYR A 26 2.21 -3.79 -0.19
N ARG A 27 2.71 -3.22 -1.28
CA ARG A 27 2.84 -3.90 -2.58
C ARG A 27 4.31 -4.03 -2.97
N ASP A 28 4.82 -5.25 -2.93
CA ASP A 28 6.20 -5.56 -3.32
C ASP A 28 6.34 -5.72 -4.84
N GLY A 29 7.39 -5.19 -5.45
CA GLY A 29 7.83 -5.59 -6.80
C GLY A 29 6.97 -5.08 -7.98
N VAL A 30 6.60 -3.80 -7.99
CA VAL A 30 5.94 -3.16 -9.14
C VAL A 30 6.92 -2.21 -9.83
N GLY A 31 7.03 -2.32 -11.15
CA GLY A 31 7.81 -1.38 -11.96
C GLY A 31 7.16 0.00 -12.01
N GLU A 32 7.97 1.05 -12.01
CA GLU A 32 7.48 2.43 -12.09
C GLU A 32 6.58 2.62 -13.33
N GLY A 33 5.36 3.11 -13.10
CA GLY A 33 4.48 3.59 -14.18
C GLY A 33 3.16 2.84 -14.40
N GLN A 34 3.01 1.58 -13.97
CA GLN A 34 1.77 0.81 -14.28
C GLN A 34 0.78 0.66 -13.13
N LEU A 35 1.19 0.97 -11.89
CA LEU A 35 0.38 0.67 -10.71
C LEU A 35 -0.97 1.40 -10.67
N ARG A 36 -0.97 2.71 -10.97
CA ARG A 36 -2.16 3.56 -10.81
C ARG A 36 -3.29 3.10 -11.74
N ASP A 37 -2.96 2.83 -12.99
CA ASP A 37 -3.95 2.50 -14.01
C ASP A 37 -4.38 1.04 -13.99
N VAL A 38 -3.46 0.11 -13.71
CA VAL A 38 -3.73 -1.33 -13.79
C VAL A 38 -4.32 -1.89 -12.49
N GLU A 39 -3.90 -1.39 -11.32
CA GLU A 39 -4.33 -1.95 -10.03
C GLU A 39 -5.24 -0.98 -9.25
N VAL A 40 -4.88 0.30 -9.14
CA VAL A 40 -5.57 1.22 -8.22
C VAL A 40 -6.93 1.69 -8.75
N LYS A 41 -7.03 2.10 -10.02
CA LYS A 41 -8.30 2.55 -10.61
C LYS A 41 -9.40 1.48 -10.55
N PRO A 42 -9.20 0.25 -11.04
CA PRO A 42 -10.25 -0.76 -11.02
C PRO A 42 -10.57 -1.22 -9.58
N LEU A 43 -9.59 -1.18 -8.68
CA LEU A 43 -9.83 -1.43 -7.26
C LEU A 43 -10.75 -0.38 -6.66
N LYS A 44 -10.50 0.91 -6.90
CA LYS A 44 -11.32 2.01 -6.38
C LYS A 44 -12.78 1.90 -6.83
N GLU A 45 -13.02 1.55 -8.09
CA GLU A 45 -14.38 1.35 -8.62
C GLU A 45 -15.13 0.26 -7.85
N ARG A 46 -14.49 -0.90 -7.66
CA ARG A 46 -15.11 -2.01 -6.91
C ARG A 46 -15.34 -1.68 -5.43
N LEU A 47 -14.45 -0.89 -4.83
CA LEU A 47 -14.60 -0.46 -3.45
C LEU A 47 -15.72 0.56 -3.29
N ASN A 48 -15.89 1.49 -4.22
CA ASN A 48 -17.04 2.38 -4.22
C ASN A 48 -18.37 1.60 -4.25
N MET A 49 -18.44 0.52 -5.05
CA MET A 49 -19.63 -0.34 -5.07
C MET A 49 -19.84 -1.09 -3.74
N MET A 50 -18.76 -1.55 -3.11
CA MET A 50 -18.83 -2.31 -1.85
C MET A 50 -19.16 -1.44 -0.64
N TYR A 51 -18.59 -0.23 -0.56
CA TYR A 51 -18.77 0.70 0.56
C TYR A 51 -20.01 1.57 0.41
N GLY A 52 -20.53 1.77 -0.81
CA GLY A 52 -21.62 2.70 -1.07
C GLY A 52 -21.25 4.11 -0.62
N ASP A 53 -22.08 4.69 0.24
CA ASP A 53 -21.85 6.03 0.81
C ASP A 53 -20.90 6.04 2.02
N GLN A 54 -20.44 4.87 2.49
CA GLN A 54 -19.54 4.80 3.63
C GLN A 54 -18.15 5.34 3.26
N PRO A 55 -17.60 6.30 4.02
CA PRO A 55 -16.27 6.84 3.72
C PRO A 55 -15.19 5.79 4.00
N TYR A 56 -14.20 5.71 3.12
CA TYR A 56 -13.04 4.86 3.29
C TYR A 56 -11.75 5.54 2.79
N ARG A 57 -10.61 5.15 3.34
CA ARG A 57 -9.29 5.66 2.97
C ARG A 57 -8.32 4.51 2.73
N ILE A 58 -7.57 4.60 1.64
CA ILE A 58 -6.57 3.58 1.29
C ILE A 58 -5.23 4.25 1.08
N ALA A 59 -4.23 3.76 1.78
CA ALA A 59 -2.83 4.06 1.51
C ALA A 59 -2.21 2.88 0.75
N PHE A 60 -1.64 3.16 -0.42
CA PHE A 60 -0.97 2.17 -1.23
C PHE A 60 0.53 2.44 -1.19
N ILE A 61 1.28 1.59 -0.49
CA ILE A 61 2.72 1.75 -0.25
C ILE A 61 3.44 0.74 -1.13
N VAL A 62 4.19 1.23 -2.12
CA VAL A 62 5.04 0.38 -2.96
C VAL A 62 6.33 0.09 -2.22
N VAL A 63 6.67 -1.19 -2.11
CA VAL A 63 7.89 -1.66 -1.46
C VAL A 63 8.85 -2.14 -2.55
N THR A 64 10.00 -1.50 -2.67
CA THR A 64 11.03 -1.88 -3.65
C THR A 64 12.28 -2.32 -2.92
N LYS A 65 12.51 -3.64 -2.85
CA LYS A 65 13.66 -4.22 -2.12
C LYS A 65 14.94 -4.30 -2.96
N ARG A 66 14.82 -4.36 -4.28
CA ARG A 66 15.94 -4.52 -5.22
C ARG A 66 16.31 -3.17 -5.84
N ILE A 67 16.90 -2.30 -5.03
CA ILE A 67 17.33 -0.95 -5.45
C ILE A 67 18.86 -0.79 -5.37
N ASN A 68 19.39 0.18 -6.11
CA ASN A 68 20.81 0.50 -6.13
C ASN A 68 21.25 1.45 -5.01
N THR A 69 20.31 2.15 -4.36
CA THR A 69 20.60 3.07 -3.25
C THR A 69 21.27 2.33 -2.08
N ARG A 70 22.31 2.93 -1.51
CA ARG A 70 23.05 2.41 -0.34
C ARG A 70 23.19 3.52 0.69
N LEU A 71 22.87 3.21 1.95
CA LEU A 71 23.00 4.12 3.08
C LEU A 71 24.12 3.61 4.00
N PHE A 72 24.94 4.52 4.50
CA PHE A 72 26.07 4.20 5.38
C PHE A 72 26.07 5.11 6.60
N LEU A 73 26.47 4.58 7.76
CA LEU A 73 26.74 5.35 8.97
C LEU A 73 28.24 5.21 9.29
N GLY A 74 29.03 6.22 8.92
CA GLY A 74 30.49 6.13 8.94
C GLY A 74 30.98 5.04 7.97
N SER A 75 31.79 4.11 8.47
CA SER A 75 32.31 2.97 7.69
C SER A 75 31.42 1.72 7.75
N GLY A 76 30.22 1.81 8.33
CA GLY A 76 29.36 0.65 8.62
C GLY A 76 27.93 0.79 8.11
N ASN A 77 27.16 -0.28 8.31
CA ASN A 77 25.72 -0.26 8.03
C ASN A 77 24.98 0.50 9.14
N PRO A 78 23.96 1.30 8.80
CA PRO A 78 23.06 1.87 9.79
C PRO A 78 22.36 0.78 10.62
N PRO A 79 22.00 1.06 11.89
CA PRO A 79 21.17 0.15 12.67
C PRO A 79 19.75 0.04 12.08
N PRO A 80 18.98 -1.00 12.45
CA PRO A 80 17.56 -1.09 12.10
C PRO A 80 16.77 0.13 12.59
N GLY A 81 15.77 0.55 11.81
CA GLY A 81 14.91 1.69 12.15
C GLY A 81 15.36 3.04 11.57
N ILE A 82 16.45 3.07 10.79
CA ILE A 82 16.86 4.28 10.05
C ILE A 82 15.87 4.58 8.92
N VAL A 83 15.45 5.85 8.85
CA VAL A 83 14.56 6.42 7.85
C VAL A 83 15.32 7.52 7.14
N ALA A 84 15.26 7.53 5.81
CA ALA A 84 15.77 8.60 4.97
C ALA A 84 14.61 9.07 4.07
N ASP A 85 14.11 10.26 4.32
CA ASP A 85 12.94 10.86 3.66
C ASP A 85 13.23 12.23 3.03
N ASP A 86 14.50 12.64 2.98
CA ASP A 86 14.96 13.90 2.39
C ASP A 86 16.22 13.69 1.53
N ASP A 87 16.57 14.69 0.71
CA ASP A 87 17.70 14.81 -0.23
C ASP A 87 17.77 13.77 -1.38
N ILE A 88 17.59 12.48 -1.08
CA ILE A 88 17.76 11.37 -2.03
C ILE A 88 16.43 10.82 -2.56
N THR A 89 15.30 11.35 -2.09
CA THR A 89 13.96 10.96 -2.49
C THR A 89 13.50 11.74 -3.73
N ILE A 90 12.73 11.07 -4.61
CA ILE A 90 12.13 11.70 -5.80
C ILE A 90 10.79 12.33 -5.41
N PHE A 91 10.55 13.59 -5.81
CA PHE A 91 9.28 14.31 -5.62
C PHE A 91 8.34 14.17 -6.83
#